data_AF-A0A520SA86-F1
#
_entry.id   AF-A0A520SA86-F1
#
_cell.length_a   1.000
_cell.length_b   1.000
_cell.length_c   1.000
_cell.angle_alpha   90.00
_cell.angle_beta   90.00
_cell.angle_gamma   90.00
#
_symmetry.space_group_name_H-M   'P 1'
#
loop_
_entity.id
_entity.type
_entity.pdbx_description
1 polymer ?
#
loop_
_entity_poly.entity_id
_entity_poly.type
_entity_poly.pdbx_seq_one_letter_code
_entity_poly.pdbx_strand_id
1 'polypeptide(L)'
;MDKEGYFQSVYETQFALGKKTGACLSAQYLALEAFLQRSSDWHYHWWPIVGITPKAWFILQTRAAAETRNRMLPTRGLIRAHLHDRVARGRTLFERETPLPEAWHFYASRDATVVALTEEREKIAAIPWLALDPELFGQQSNSVPTITRKRFEAMQSALNKAAA
;
A
#
# COMPACT_ATOMS: atom_id res chain seq x y z
N MET A 1 -9.82 -23.28 -3.13
CA MET A 1 -10.34 -21.96 -3.51
C MET A 1 -9.19 -20.99 -3.40
N ASP A 2 -8.88 -20.24 -4.44
CA ASP A 2 -7.84 -19.22 -4.36
C ASP A 2 -8.27 -18.05 -3.45
N LYS A 3 -7.30 -17.21 -3.10
CA LYS A 3 -7.48 -16.09 -2.17
C LYS A 3 -8.53 -15.10 -2.67
N GLU A 4 -8.47 -14.79 -3.96
CA GLU A 4 -9.32 -13.81 -4.64
C GLU A 4 -10.78 -14.26 -4.66
N GLY A 5 -11.03 -15.50 -5.06
CA GLY A 5 -12.36 -16.12 -5.09
C GLY A 5 -12.96 -16.27 -3.71
N TYR A 6 -12.16 -16.64 -2.70
CA TYR A 6 -12.66 -16.71 -1.33
C TYR A 6 -13.03 -15.32 -0.80
N PHE A 7 -12.18 -14.31 -1.03
CA PHE A 7 -12.50 -12.93 -0.65
C PHE A 7 -13.77 -12.43 -1.34
N GLN A 8 -13.89 -12.65 -2.66
CA GLN A 8 -15.03 -12.22 -3.45
C GLN A 8 -16.34 -12.80 -2.90
N SER A 9 -16.37 -14.09 -2.59
CA SER A 9 -17.54 -14.76 -2.01
C SER A 9 -17.96 -14.17 -0.65
N VAL A 10 -17.00 -13.92 0.24
CA VAL A 10 -17.27 -13.30 1.55
C VAL A 10 -17.80 -11.87 1.37
N TYR A 11 -17.15 -11.09 0.52
CA TYR A 11 -17.55 -9.71 0.23
C TYR A 11 -18.97 -9.63 -0.34
N GLU A 12 -19.31 -10.44 -1.34
CA GLU A 12 -20.65 -10.48 -1.95
C GLU A 12 -21.72 -10.88 -0.94
N THR A 13 -21.41 -11.84 -0.06
CA THR A 13 -22.31 -12.27 1.01
C THR A 13 -22.58 -11.13 1.99
N GLN A 14 -21.53 -10.43 2.45
CA GLN A 14 -21.68 -9.28 3.34
C GLN A 14 -22.42 -8.12 2.67
N PHE A 15 -22.13 -7.86 1.40
CA PHE A 15 -22.81 -6.83 0.61
C PHE A 15 -24.31 -7.12 0.52
N ALA A 16 -24.70 -8.34 0.11
CA ALA A 16 -26.10 -8.72 -0.02
C ALA A 16 -26.83 -8.71 1.33
N LEU A 17 -26.19 -9.19 2.39
CA LEU A 17 -26.74 -9.16 3.74
C LEU A 17 -26.96 -7.72 4.21
N GLY A 18 -25.97 -6.85 4.04
CA GLY A 18 -26.06 -5.46 4.44
C GLY A 18 -27.19 -4.70 3.75
N LYS A 19 -27.40 -4.95 2.46
CA LYS A 19 -28.56 -4.39 1.72
C LYS A 19 -29.89 -4.90 2.25
N LYS A 20 -29.99 -6.18 2.62
CA LYS A 20 -31.22 -6.79 3.16
C LYS A 20 -31.57 -6.30 4.56
N THR A 21 -30.57 -6.09 5.42
CA THR A 21 -30.78 -5.78 6.84
C THR A 21 -30.66 -4.30 7.18
N GLY A 22 -30.33 -3.44 6.21
CA GLY A 22 -30.07 -2.03 6.45
C GLY A 22 -28.84 -1.80 7.33
N ALA A 23 -27.87 -2.71 7.29
CA ALA A 23 -26.67 -2.61 8.11
C ALA A 23 -25.85 -1.35 7.76
N CYS A 24 -25.35 -0.65 8.78
CA CYS A 24 -24.44 0.46 8.55
C CYS A 24 -23.13 -0.01 7.89
N LEU A 25 -22.51 0.87 7.09
CA LEU A 25 -21.27 0.57 6.36
C LEU A 25 -20.13 0.13 7.29
N SER A 26 -20.06 0.72 8.49
CA SER A 26 -19.06 0.37 9.49
C SER A 26 -19.22 -1.08 9.97
N ALA A 27 -20.44 -1.57 10.16
CA ALA A 27 -20.69 -2.96 10.56
C ALA A 27 -20.33 -3.95 9.43
N GLN A 28 -20.69 -3.64 8.19
CA GLN A 28 -20.34 -4.47 7.02
C GLN A 28 -18.82 -4.58 6.85
N TYR A 29 -18.12 -3.45 6.98
CA TYR A 29 -16.67 -3.40 6.90
C TYR A 29 -16.00 -4.15 8.06
N LEU A 30 -16.44 -3.94 9.30
CA LEU A 30 -15.89 -4.66 10.45
C LEU A 30 -16.11 -6.17 10.36
N ALA A 31 -17.26 -6.61 9.84
CA ALA A 31 -17.52 -8.02 9.58
C ALA A 31 -16.51 -8.57 8.56
N LEU A 32 -16.31 -7.88 7.43
CA LEU A 32 -15.31 -8.26 6.42
C LEU A 32 -13.90 -8.34 7.02
N GLU A 33 -13.45 -7.33 7.77
CA GLU A 33 -12.15 -7.34 8.47
C GLU A 33 -12.03 -8.54 9.44
N ALA A 34 -13.06 -8.79 10.25
CA ALA A 34 -13.06 -9.88 11.21
C ALA A 34 -13.00 -11.26 10.53
N PHE A 35 -13.66 -11.43 9.38
CA PHE A 35 -13.54 -12.65 8.58
C PHE A 35 -12.13 -12.82 8.03
N LEU A 36 -11.50 -11.73 7.58
CA LEU A 36 -10.15 -11.79 7.02
C LEU A 36 -9.10 -12.13 8.08
N GLN A 37 -9.25 -11.59 9.28
CA GLN A 37 -8.33 -11.81 10.40
C GLN A 37 -8.33 -13.26 10.91
N ARG A 38 -9.36 -14.06 10.60
CA ARG A 38 -9.42 -15.48 10.98
C ARG A 38 -8.52 -16.38 10.13
N SER A 39 -8.05 -15.90 8.98
CA SER A 39 -7.13 -16.64 8.12
C SER A 39 -5.69 -16.20 8.41
N SER A 40 -4.87 -17.13 8.89
CA SER A 40 -3.45 -16.88 9.16
C SER A 40 -2.68 -16.46 7.91
N ASP A 41 -3.11 -16.98 6.76
CA ASP A 41 -2.52 -16.70 5.44
C ASP A 41 -2.87 -15.29 4.95
N TRP A 42 -3.84 -14.65 5.61
CA TRP A 42 -4.38 -13.35 5.28
C TRP A 42 -4.01 -12.28 6.31
N HIS A 43 -3.19 -12.61 7.30
CA HIS A 43 -2.63 -11.63 8.21
C HIS A 43 -1.82 -10.61 7.41
N TYR A 44 -2.44 -9.44 7.21
CA TYR A 44 -1.85 -8.23 6.66
C TYR A 44 -0.83 -7.67 7.65
N HIS A 45 0.29 -8.36 7.77
CA HIS A 45 1.52 -7.63 7.91
C HIS A 45 1.89 -7.15 6.50
N TRP A 46 2.44 -5.94 6.40
CA TRP A 46 3.09 -5.35 5.22
C TRP A 46 2.18 -4.43 4.39
N TRP A 47 2.45 -3.13 4.51
CA TRP A 47 2.04 -2.12 3.53
C TRP A 47 3.06 -2.17 2.38
N PRO A 48 2.77 -2.77 1.22
CA PRO A 48 3.76 -2.89 0.16
C PRO A 48 4.22 -1.49 -0.25
N ILE A 49 5.52 -1.33 -0.46
CA ILE A 49 6.09 -0.08 -0.98
C ILE A 49 6.12 -0.24 -2.50
N VAL A 50 5.13 0.36 -3.17
CA VAL A 50 4.92 0.22 -4.61
C VAL A 50 5.63 1.32 -5.42
N GLY A 51 6.23 2.30 -4.74
CA GLY A 51 6.88 3.41 -5.41
C GLY A 51 7.55 4.43 -4.49
N ILE A 52 8.08 5.47 -5.11
CA ILE A 52 8.73 6.60 -4.44
C ILE A 52 8.36 7.92 -5.14
N THR A 53 8.11 9.00 -4.39
CA THR A 53 7.88 10.32 -4.99
C THR A 53 9.17 10.86 -5.64
N PRO A 54 9.09 11.66 -6.72
CA PRO A 54 10.27 12.21 -7.36
C PRO A 54 11.17 13.01 -6.41
N LYS A 55 10.60 13.79 -5.49
CA LYS A 55 11.37 14.55 -4.51
C LYS A 55 12.06 13.67 -3.49
N ALA A 56 11.37 12.65 -2.97
CA ALA A 56 11.97 11.67 -2.08
C ALA A 56 13.12 10.91 -2.77
N TRP A 57 12.95 10.56 -4.05
CA TRP A 57 13.99 9.92 -4.85
C TRP A 57 15.22 10.81 -5.01
N PHE A 58 15.03 12.08 -5.40
CA PHE A 58 16.11 13.04 -5.55
C PHE A 58 16.91 13.23 -4.24
N ILE A 59 16.22 13.38 -3.11
CA ILE A 59 16.86 13.49 -1.80
C ILE A 59 17.65 12.22 -1.47
N LEU A 60 17.10 11.06 -1.78
CA LEU A 60 17.77 9.79 -1.52
C LEU A 60 19.04 9.62 -2.37
N GLN A 61 19.00 10.00 -3.65
CA GLN A 61 20.17 10.02 -4.53
C GLN A 61 21.25 10.96 -3.99
N THR A 62 20.87 12.15 -3.55
CA THR A 62 21.79 13.14 -2.97
C THR A 62 22.50 12.59 -1.74
N ARG A 63 21.76 11.92 -0.84
CA ARG A 63 22.32 11.27 0.35
C ARG A 63 23.22 10.08 0.01
N ALA A 64 22.83 9.27 -0.98
CA ALA A 64 23.65 8.15 -1.43
C ALA A 64 25.00 8.60 -2.02
N ALA A 65 25.01 9.73 -2.73
CA ALA A 65 26.23 10.36 -3.25
C ALA A 65 27.12 10.94 -2.13
N ALA A 66 26.52 11.56 -1.11
CA ALA A 66 27.26 12.14 0.01
C ALA A 66 27.87 11.08 0.96
N GLU A 67 27.18 9.95 1.17
CA GLU A 67 27.56 8.95 2.16
C GLU A 67 27.98 7.62 1.52
N THR A 68 29.07 7.63 0.75
CA THR A 68 29.43 6.49 -0.09
C THR A 68 29.78 5.20 0.65
N ARG A 69 30.25 5.32 1.90
CA ARG A 69 30.71 4.19 2.72
C ARG A 69 29.64 3.66 3.68
N ASN A 70 28.50 4.32 3.79
CA ASN A 70 27.46 3.92 4.74
C ASN A 70 26.58 2.82 4.15
N ARG A 71 26.49 1.70 4.89
CA ARG A 71 25.61 0.57 4.54
C ARG A 71 24.14 0.95 4.62
N MET A 72 23.78 1.86 5.51
CA MET A 72 22.44 2.42 5.66
C MET A 72 22.42 3.88 5.23
N LEU A 73 21.43 4.23 4.40
CA LEU A 73 21.24 5.62 3.98
C LEU A 73 20.37 6.36 5.01
N PRO A 74 20.64 7.65 5.27
CA PRO A 74 19.81 8.45 6.16
C PRO A 74 18.40 8.60 5.61
N THR A 75 17.41 8.29 6.45
CA THR A 75 15.99 8.37 6.11
C THR A 75 15.24 9.48 6.83
N ARG A 76 15.97 10.43 7.45
CA ARG A 76 15.36 11.62 8.07
C ARG A 76 14.44 12.33 7.08
N GLY A 77 13.20 12.57 7.48
CA GLY A 77 12.19 13.21 6.65
C GLY A 77 11.56 12.31 5.57
N LEU A 78 11.96 11.04 5.46
CA LEU A 78 11.28 10.06 4.60
C LEU A 78 10.25 9.27 5.42
N ILE A 79 9.10 9.02 4.80
CA ILE A 79 8.00 8.24 5.36
C ILE A 79 7.49 7.23 4.34
N ARG A 80 6.79 6.20 4.83
CA ARG A 80 5.87 5.39 4.04
C ARG A 80 4.49 6.01 4.17
N ALA A 81 3.98 6.53 3.07
CA ALA A 81 2.67 7.15 3.01
C ALA A 81 1.70 6.23 2.25
N HIS A 82 0.49 6.05 2.79
CA HIS A 82 -0.56 5.31 2.10
C HIS A 82 -1.03 6.07 0.87
N LEU A 83 -1.15 5.39 -0.26
CA LEU A 83 -1.68 5.97 -1.50
C LEU A 83 -3.18 6.23 -1.42
N HIS A 84 -3.89 5.47 -0.59
CA HIS A 84 -5.33 5.54 -0.48
C HIS A 84 -5.75 5.68 0.97
N ASP A 85 -6.81 6.46 1.18
CA ASP A 85 -7.54 6.44 2.43
C ASP A 85 -8.26 5.10 2.57
N ARG A 86 -7.89 4.35 3.62
CA ARG A 86 -8.45 3.03 3.91
C ARG A 86 -9.94 3.08 4.19
N VAL A 87 -10.40 4.11 4.90
CA VAL A 87 -11.80 4.31 5.25
C VAL A 87 -12.59 4.63 3.99
N ALA A 88 -12.11 5.57 3.17
CA ALA A 88 -12.77 5.91 1.91
C ALA A 88 -12.84 4.72 0.94
N ARG A 89 -11.75 3.94 0.82
CA ARG A 89 -11.72 2.69 0.05
C ARG A 89 -12.73 1.68 0.62
N GLY A 90 -12.73 1.45 1.94
CA GLY A 90 -13.69 0.56 2.58
C GLY A 90 -15.15 0.93 2.31
N ARG A 91 -15.48 2.22 2.36
CA ARG A 91 -16.81 2.74 2.02
C ARG A 91 -17.19 2.45 0.58
N THR A 92 -16.25 2.66 -0.35
CA THR A 92 -16.46 2.41 -1.79
C THR A 92 -16.85 0.96 -2.09
N LEU A 93 -16.49 -0.01 -1.25
CA LEU A 93 -16.92 -1.40 -1.41
C LEU A 93 -18.42 -1.60 -1.18
N PHE A 94 -19.05 -0.85 -0.26
CA PHE A 94 -20.42 -1.13 0.20
C PHE A 94 -21.44 -0.03 -0.13
N GLU A 95 -20.98 1.17 -0.50
CA GLU A 95 -21.84 2.28 -0.94
C GLU A 95 -22.44 2.08 -2.35
N ARG A 96 -21.92 1.11 -3.11
CA ARG A 96 -22.38 0.79 -4.47
C ARG A 96 -23.77 0.18 -4.49
N GLU A 97 -24.43 0.23 -5.64
CA GLU A 97 -25.70 -0.48 -5.89
C GLU A 97 -25.48 -1.97 -6.13
N THR A 98 -24.40 -2.33 -6.84
CA THR A 98 -23.99 -3.70 -7.14
C THR A 98 -22.63 -4.01 -6.51
N PRO A 99 -22.37 -5.29 -6.17
CA PRO A 99 -21.07 -5.70 -5.64
C PRO A 99 -19.97 -5.42 -6.67
N LEU A 100 -18.80 -5.03 -6.18
CA LEU A 100 -17.62 -4.77 -6.99
C LEU A 100 -17.01 -6.12 -7.48
N PRO A 101 -16.83 -6.30 -8.80
CA PRO A 101 -15.99 -7.39 -9.32
C PRO A 101 -14.54 -7.20 -8.89
N GLU A 102 -13.80 -8.28 -8.69
CA GLU A 102 -12.38 -8.23 -8.30
C GLU A 102 -12.14 -7.41 -7.01
N ALA A 103 -13.09 -7.51 -6.06
CA ALA A 103 -13.07 -6.72 -4.83
C ALA A 103 -11.79 -6.94 -4.02
N TRP A 104 -11.14 -8.09 -4.18
CA TRP A 104 -9.84 -8.38 -3.58
C TRP A 104 -8.78 -7.37 -3.98
N HIS A 105 -8.58 -7.11 -5.28
CA HIS A 105 -7.53 -6.21 -5.74
C HIS A 105 -7.77 -4.78 -5.26
N PHE A 106 -9.03 -4.34 -5.31
CA PHE A 106 -9.44 -3.04 -4.78
C PHE A 106 -9.21 -2.93 -3.26
N TYR A 107 -9.56 -3.97 -2.52
CA TYR A 107 -9.36 -4.03 -1.08
C TYR A 107 -7.88 -4.05 -0.73
N ALA A 108 -7.09 -4.92 -1.35
CA ALA A 108 -5.67 -5.06 -1.10
C ALA A 108 -4.89 -3.79 -1.44
N SER A 109 -5.30 -3.04 -2.47
CA SER A 109 -4.60 -1.81 -2.86
C SER A 109 -4.65 -0.71 -1.80
N ARG A 110 -5.62 -0.74 -0.88
CA ARG A 110 -5.74 0.28 0.20
C ARG A 110 -4.51 0.34 1.11
N ASP A 111 -3.78 -0.77 1.19
CA ASP A 111 -2.57 -0.91 1.99
C ASP A 111 -1.30 -0.52 1.20
N ALA A 112 -1.41 -0.21 -0.09
CA ALA A 112 -0.27 0.25 -0.89
C ALA A 112 0.31 1.56 -0.33
N THR A 113 1.62 1.60 -0.24
CA THR A 113 2.40 2.75 0.24
C THR A 113 3.45 3.16 -0.76
N VAL A 114 3.85 4.42 -0.68
CA VAL A 114 5.01 4.95 -1.40
C VAL A 114 5.98 5.58 -0.40
N VAL A 115 7.25 5.57 -0.75
CA VAL A 115 8.25 6.39 -0.05
C VAL A 115 8.04 7.84 -0.46
N ALA A 116 7.82 8.71 0.52
CA ALA A 116 7.54 10.12 0.31
C ALA A 116 8.26 10.95 1.37
N LEU A 117 8.28 12.26 1.18
CA LEU A 117 8.71 13.18 2.22
C LEU A 117 7.61 13.42 3.24
N THR A 118 7.97 13.74 4.49
CA THR A 118 7.00 14.00 5.56
C THR A 118 6.00 15.09 5.15
N GLU A 119 6.47 16.15 4.50
CA GLU A 119 5.68 17.27 3.99
C GLU A 119 4.75 16.91 2.83
N GLU A 120 4.94 15.76 2.17
CA GLU A 120 4.11 15.28 1.07
C GLU A 120 2.91 14.44 1.55
N ARG A 121 2.86 14.08 2.85
CA ARG A 121 1.88 13.14 3.43
C ARG A 121 0.44 13.43 3.02
N GLU A 122 0.00 14.68 3.14
CA GLU A 122 -1.40 15.06 2.92
C GLU A 122 -1.78 15.12 1.43
N LYS A 123 -0.79 15.23 0.54
CA LYS A 123 -1.00 15.41 -0.90
C LYS A 123 -0.61 14.16 -1.70
N ILE A 124 -0.29 13.06 -1.01
CA ILE A 124 0.35 11.90 -1.64
C ILE A 124 -0.49 11.30 -2.78
N ALA A 125 -1.81 11.30 -2.64
CA ALA A 125 -2.72 10.80 -3.66
C ALA A 125 -2.70 11.62 -4.96
N ALA A 126 -2.24 12.89 -4.91
CA ALA A 126 -2.13 13.79 -6.05
C ALA A 126 -0.70 13.88 -6.63
N ILE A 127 0.28 13.23 -5.99
CA ILE A 127 1.68 13.28 -6.41
C ILE A 127 1.97 12.06 -7.28
N PRO A 128 2.46 12.25 -8.53
CA PRO A 128 2.94 11.12 -9.33
C PRO A 128 4.14 10.48 -8.63
N TRP A 129 4.25 9.16 -8.71
CA TRP A 129 5.33 8.40 -8.10
C TRP A 129 6.02 7.52 -9.14
N LEU A 130 7.29 7.25 -8.89
CA LEU A 130 8.10 6.35 -9.67
C LEU A 130 7.82 4.92 -9.20
N ALA A 131 7.41 4.04 -10.12
CA ALA A 131 7.03 2.68 -9.79
C ALA A 131 8.23 1.86 -9.34
N LEU A 132 8.02 1.07 -8.29
CA LEU A 132 9.00 0.16 -7.73
C LEU A 132 8.37 -1.22 -7.57
N ASP A 133 9.17 -2.25 -7.80
CA ASP A 133 8.79 -3.60 -7.44
C ASP A 133 8.68 -3.72 -5.91
N PRO A 134 7.51 -4.10 -5.36
CA PRO A 134 7.32 -4.29 -3.93
C PRO A 134 8.33 -5.25 -3.29
N GLU A 135 8.87 -6.22 -4.05
CA GLU A 135 9.85 -7.17 -3.56
C GLU A 135 11.17 -6.51 -3.12
N LEU A 136 11.51 -5.32 -3.65
CA LEU A 136 12.73 -4.58 -3.29
C LEU A 136 12.81 -4.25 -1.79
N PHE A 137 11.66 -4.00 -1.17
CA PHE A 137 11.60 -3.63 0.24
C PHE A 137 11.34 -4.83 1.14
N GLY A 138 10.77 -5.90 0.59
CA GLY A 138 10.26 -7.03 1.34
C GLY A 138 9.27 -6.59 2.41
N GLN A 139 9.23 -7.34 3.51
CA GLN A 139 8.34 -7.06 4.63
C GLN A 139 8.86 -5.86 5.43
N GLN A 140 8.07 -4.79 5.51
CA GLN A 140 8.35 -3.61 6.33
C GLN A 140 7.15 -3.34 7.25
N SER A 141 7.39 -3.29 8.56
CA SER A 141 6.38 -2.92 9.57
C SER A 141 6.45 -1.45 9.99
N ASN A 142 7.61 -0.80 9.83
CA ASN A 142 7.83 0.56 10.33
C ASN A 142 7.34 1.64 9.36
N SER A 143 6.75 2.72 9.87
CA SER A 143 6.30 3.87 9.07
C SER A 143 7.44 4.64 8.38
N VAL A 144 8.68 4.43 8.81
CA VAL A 144 9.89 4.97 8.17
C VAL A 144 10.54 3.84 7.37
N PRO A 145 10.83 4.05 6.07
CA PRO A 145 11.45 3.01 5.25
C PRO A 145 12.89 2.75 5.72
N THR A 146 13.30 1.48 5.76
CA THR A 146 14.72 1.14 5.96
C THR A 146 15.43 1.03 4.61
N ILE A 147 16.32 1.97 4.31
CA ILE A 147 17.01 2.01 3.03
C ILE A 147 18.49 1.66 3.21
N THR A 148 18.85 0.46 2.75
CA THR A 148 20.26 0.05 2.66
C THR A 148 20.84 0.48 1.33
N ARG A 149 22.17 0.53 1.26
CA ARG A 149 22.92 0.74 0.01
C ARG A 149 22.47 -0.20 -1.11
N LYS A 150 22.39 -1.49 -0.80
CA LYS A 150 21.90 -2.54 -1.71
C LYS A 150 20.49 -2.26 -2.23
N ARG A 151 19.57 -1.83 -1.36
CA ARG A 151 18.20 -1.46 -1.78
C ARG A 151 18.20 -0.24 -2.67
N PHE A 152 18.99 0.77 -2.33
CA PHE A 152 19.13 1.97 -3.16
C PHE A 152 19.67 1.63 -4.56
N GLU A 153 20.71 0.80 -4.66
CA GLU A 153 21.26 0.38 -5.95
C GLU A 153 20.24 -0.42 -6.78
N ALA A 154 19.47 -1.30 -6.13
CA ALA A 154 18.39 -2.04 -6.79
C ALA A 154 17.28 -1.12 -7.29
N MET A 155 16.86 -0.12 -6.48
CA MET A 155 15.92 0.91 -6.91
C MET A 155 16.48 1.73 -8.09
N GLN A 156 17.74 2.14 -8.01
CA GLN A 156 18.39 2.90 -9.08
C GLN A 156 18.42 2.12 -10.39
N SER A 157 18.74 0.83 -10.33
CA SER A 157 18.71 -0.06 -11.50
C SER A 157 17.29 -0.20 -12.07
N ALA A 158 16.28 -0.40 -11.22
CA ALA A 158 14.88 -0.53 -11.64
C ALA A 158 14.36 0.75 -12.31
N LEU A 159 14.63 1.91 -11.70
CA LEU A 159 14.16 3.21 -12.20
C LEU A 159 14.88 3.66 -13.46
N ASN A 160 16.17 3.34 -13.62
CA ASN A 160 16.91 3.66 -14.84
C ASN A 160 16.49 2.77 -16.02
N LYS A 161 16.13 1.49 -15.77
CA LYS A 161 15.59 0.60 -16.81
C LYS A 161 14.22 1.06 -17.31
N ALA A 162 13.40 1.66 -16.45
CA ALA A 162 12.10 2.19 -16.84
C ALA A 162 12.17 3.51 -17.62
N ALA A 163 13.34 4.16 -17.64
CA ALA A 163 13.56 5.45 -18.31
C ALA A 163 14.30 5.34 -19.66
N ALA A 164 14.75 4.13 -20.04
CA ALA A 164 15.45 3.82 -21.29
C ALA A 164 14.49 3.14 -22.28
#